data_AF-A0A1I4Y2V7-F1
#
_entry.id   AF-A0A1I4Y2V7-F1
#
_cell.length_a   1.000
_cell.length_b   1.000
_cell.length_c   1.000
_cell.angle_alpha   90.00
_cell.angle_beta   90.00
_cell.angle_gamma   90.00
#
_symmetry.space_group_name_H-M   'P 1'
#
loop_
_entity.id
_entity.type
_entity.pdbx_description
1 polymer ?
#
loop_
_entity_poly.entity_id
_entity_poly.type
_entity_poly.pdbx_seq_one_letter_code
_entity_poly.pdbx_strand_id
1 'polypeptide(L)'
;MKNNFTLKYIALIAFTFVGIKAQAQTYYADGTLPSKILTVDTDATLGGALSGTVGSWYAWNPNAGATTTASYTAGDDLDGPGADDSNKADITWNAKWPGATTAVPTAAEIAELTKDYKITAAEFNSCQTTATASSKTEIDVKLVLPDVLFIDADTSACSGSTATITLYGTPNAVVNYTITNGTAATAFVTLDSAGKADVTITPTAGGNVTFTISSVVNTFTQPAPLGTSVTYTNSTIISFATATITVGASPVISPITF
;
A
#
# COMPACT_ATOMS: atom_id res chain seq x y z
N MET A 1 -0.82 -16.22 -32.16
CA MET A 1 -2.12 -15.82 -31.60
C MET A 1 -1.84 -15.23 -30.22
N LYS A 2 -2.21 -13.95 -30.03
CA LYS A 2 -2.03 -13.20 -28.80
C LYS A 2 -2.89 -13.80 -27.70
N ASN A 3 -2.28 -14.37 -26.67
CA ASN A 3 -2.98 -14.60 -25.41
C ASN A 3 -2.57 -13.49 -24.45
N ASN A 4 -3.29 -12.37 -24.54
CA ASN A 4 -3.33 -11.34 -23.52
C ASN A 4 -3.98 -11.95 -22.26
N PHE A 5 -3.19 -12.37 -21.29
CA PHE A 5 -3.70 -12.63 -19.95
C PHE A 5 -4.02 -11.29 -19.30
N THR A 6 -5.30 -10.91 -19.31
CA THR A 6 -5.79 -9.78 -18.52
C THR A 6 -6.22 -10.35 -17.18
N LEU A 7 -5.38 -10.19 -16.16
CA LEU A 7 -5.71 -10.57 -14.79
C LEU A 7 -6.69 -9.53 -14.24
N LYS A 8 -7.99 -9.80 -14.40
CA LYS A 8 -9.06 -9.00 -13.82
C LYS A 8 -9.40 -9.56 -12.44
N TYR A 9 -9.06 -8.78 -11.41
CA TYR A 9 -9.58 -8.84 -10.04
C TYR A 9 -9.45 -10.19 -9.32
N ILE A 10 -8.31 -10.35 -8.63
CA ILE A 10 -8.06 -10.98 -7.33
C ILE A 10 -6.53 -11.13 -7.30
N ALA A 11 -5.83 -10.21 -6.65
CA ALA A 11 -4.41 -10.40 -6.39
C ALA A 11 -4.31 -11.29 -5.14
N LEU A 12 -4.34 -12.60 -5.36
CA LEU A 12 -3.89 -13.58 -4.39
C LEU A 12 -2.37 -13.40 -4.26
N ILE A 13 -1.92 -12.62 -3.28
CA ILE A 13 -0.50 -12.55 -2.97
C ILE A 13 -0.22 -13.75 -2.03
N ALA A 14 0.27 -14.84 -2.63
CA ALA A 14 0.69 -16.02 -1.89
C ALA A 14 2.11 -15.82 -1.36
N PHE A 15 2.29 -15.97 -0.05
CA PHE A 15 3.58 -15.84 0.62
C PHE A 15 4.06 -17.21 1.10
N THR A 16 5.35 -17.48 0.84
CA THR A 16 6.03 -18.70 1.26
C THR A 16 6.94 -18.36 2.44
N PHE A 17 6.86 -19.12 3.53
CA PHE A 17 7.68 -18.88 4.72
C PHE A 17 8.72 -19.98 4.86
N VAL A 18 9.97 -19.59 5.07
CA VAL A 18 11.03 -20.52 5.48
C VAL A 18 11.13 -20.45 7.00
N GLY A 19 11.10 -21.61 7.65
CA GLY A 19 10.99 -21.79 9.10
C GLY A 19 11.99 -20.97 9.95
N ILE A 20 11.60 -19.76 10.30
CA ILE A 20 12.33 -18.92 11.24
C ILE A 20 11.56 -18.90 12.55
N LYS A 21 12.06 -19.68 13.51
CA LYS A 21 11.67 -19.49 14.91
C LYS A 21 12.21 -18.12 15.36
N ALA A 22 11.29 -17.21 15.69
CA ALA A 22 11.50 -15.99 16.47
C ALA A 22 12.14 -14.74 15.81
N GLN A 23 11.94 -14.45 14.52
CA GLN A 23 12.17 -13.09 14.00
C GLN A 23 10.91 -12.53 13.33
N ALA A 24 10.42 -11.40 13.84
CA ALA A 24 9.34 -10.65 13.22
C ALA A 24 9.84 -10.09 11.88
N GLN A 25 9.23 -10.54 10.78
CA GLN A 25 9.45 -10.00 9.45
C GLN A 25 8.29 -9.09 9.07
N THR A 26 8.59 -7.91 8.52
CA THR A 26 7.57 -6.97 8.06
C THR A 26 7.32 -7.16 6.57
N TYR A 27 6.14 -7.68 6.25
CA TYR A 27 5.63 -7.80 4.88
C TYR A 27 4.80 -6.59 4.51
N TYR A 28 4.76 -6.26 3.23
CA TYR A 28 3.89 -5.21 2.70
C TYR A 28 2.69 -5.83 2.00
N ALA A 29 1.52 -5.18 2.13
CA ALA A 29 0.29 -5.58 1.47
C ALA A 29 -0.38 -4.38 0.79
N ASP A 30 -1.11 -4.65 -0.30
CA ASP A 30 -1.74 -3.64 -1.14
C ASP A 30 -3.06 -3.13 -0.50
N GLY A 31 -3.04 -1.90 -0.01
CA GLY A 31 -4.18 -1.21 0.58
C GLY A 31 -5.21 -0.70 -0.43
N THR A 32 -4.90 -0.67 -1.74
CA THR A 32 -5.80 -0.20 -2.81
C THR A 32 -6.91 -1.20 -3.15
N LEU A 33 -6.70 -2.49 -2.83
CA LEU A 33 -7.64 -3.53 -3.18
C LEU A 33 -8.91 -3.46 -2.33
N PRO A 34 -10.10 -3.69 -2.92
CA PRO A 34 -11.36 -3.71 -2.18
C PRO A 34 -11.46 -4.94 -1.25
N SER A 35 -10.99 -6.10 -1.71
CA SER A 35 -10.84 -7.32 -0.91
C SER A 35 -9.36 -7.48 -0.58
N LYS A 36 -8.99 -7.25 0.68
CA LYS A 36 -7.60 -7.24 1.14
C LYS A 36 -7.32 -8.61 1.76
N ILE A 37 -6.85 -9.56 0.95
CA ILE A 37 -6.58 -10.93 1.38
C ILE A 37 -5.07 -11.19 1.29
N LEU A 38 -4.53 -11.76 2.35
CA LEU A 38 -3.15 -12.23 2.44
C LEU A 38 -3.16 -13.74 2.63
N THR A 39 -2.55 -14.49 1.71
CA THR A 39 -2.36 -15.94 1.90
C THR A 39 -1.00 -16.20 2.53
N VAL A 40 -1.05 -16.77 3.72
CA VAL A 40 0.13 -17.09 4.53
C VAL A 40 0.30 -18.59 4.53
N ASP A 41 1.45 -19.09 4.11
CA ASP A 41 1.78 -20.52 4.14
C ASP A 41 3.08 -20.77 4.91
N THR A 42 2.98 -21.34 6.11
CA THR A 42 4.15 -21.60 6.95
C THR A 42 5.04 -22.75 6.47
N ASP A 43 4.66 -23.41 5.37
CA ASP A 43 5.44 -24.45 4.72
C ASP A 43 6.51 -23.90 3.75
N ALA A 44 7.66 -24.55 3.75
CA ALA A 44 8.73 -24.31 2.79
C ALA A 44 8.51 -25.01 1.43
N THR A 45 7.70 -26.08 1.33
CA THR A 45 7.54 -26.88 0.10
C THR A 45 6.27 -26.57 -0.70
N LEU A 46 5.41 -25.66 -0.24
CA LEU A 46 4.17 -25.24 -0.93
C LEU A 46 3.23 -26.41 -1.23
N GLY A 47 3.08 -27.35 -0.29
CA GLY A 47 2.26 -28.54 -0.49
C GLY A 47 2.95 -29.66 -1.27
N GLY A 48 4.28 -29.61 -1.39
CA GLY A 48 5.07 -30.75 -1.85
C GLY A 48 5.28 -31.77 -0.73
N ALA A 49 4.42 -32.80 -0.69
CA ALA A 49 4.45 -33.99 0.16
C ALA A 49 4.91 -33.81 1.63
N LEU A 50 3.95 -33.91 2.57
CA LEU A 50 4.10 -34.00 4.04
C LEU A 50 5.13 -33.04 4.65
N SER A 51 4.69 -31.82 4.90
CA SER A 51 5.55 -30.69 5.28
C SER A 51 5.01 -29.83 6.43
N GLY A 52 4.08 -30.38 7.22
CA GLY A 52 3.93 -30.09 8.65
C GLY A 52 4.48 -31.25 9.48
N THR A 53 4.70 -31.07 10.79
CA THR A 53 4.83 -32.25 11.66
C THR A 53 3.52 -33.04 11.52
N VAL A 54 3.57 -34.30 11.05
CA VAL A 54 2.36 -35.10 10.81
C VAL A 54 1.46 -35.10 12.05
N GLY A 55 0.20 -34.70 11.88
CA GLY A 55 -0.78 -34.51 12.96
C GLY A 55 -0.68 -33.19 13.75
N SER A 56 0.16 -32.25 13.34
CA SER A 56 0.12 -30.89 13.90
C SER A 56 -1.07 -30.10 13.37
N TRP A 57 -1.62 -29.23 14.21
CA TRP A 57 -2.63 -28.24 13.82
C TRP A 57 -2.15 -26.83 14.17
N TYR A 58 -2.70 -25.83 13.46
CA TYR A 58 -2.29 -24.44 13.60
C TYR A 58 -3.48 -23.57 14.04
N ALA A 59 -3.24 -22.66 14.99
CA ALA A 59 -4.15 -21.59 15.33
C ALA A 59 -3.64 -20.26 14.78
N TRP A 60 -4.48 -19.59 13.99
CA TRP A 60 -4.18 -18.31 13.37
C TRP A 60 -4.83 -17.17 14.12
N ASN A 61 -4.02 -16.28 14.70
CA ASN A 61 -4.50 -15.20 15.55
C ASN A 61 -4.07 -13.84 14.97
N PRO A 62 -4.84 -13.27 14.03
CA PRO A 62 -4.63 -11.91 13.56
C PRO A 62 -5.09 -10.87 14.60
N ASN A 63 -4.57 -9.65 14.53
CA ASN A 63 -4.98 -8.53 15.37
C ASN A 63 -5.73 -7.43 14.61
N ALA A 64 -6.07 -6.34 15.32
CA ALA A 64 -6.56 -5.08 14.74
C ALA A 64 -7.79 -5.23 13.80
N GLY A 65 -8.68 -6.18 14.11
CA GLY A 65 -9.91 -6.41 13.36
C GLY A 65 -9.74 -7.18 12.06
N ALA A 66 -8.55 -7.73 11.79
CA ALA A 66 -8.43 -8.74 10.75
C ALA A 66 -9.06 -10.06 11.17
N THR A 67 -9.56 -10.78 10.19
CA THR A 67 -10.23 -12.06 10.38
C THR A 67 -9.54 -13.10 9.52
N THR A 68 -9.37 -14.29 10.07
CA THR A 68 -9.02 -15.46 9.29
C THR A 68 -10.27 -15.95 8.58
N THR A 69 -10.21 -16.08 7.27
CA THR A 69 -11.14 -16.97 6.56
C THR A 69 -10.44 -18.31 6.54
N ALA A 70 -10.45 -19.03 7.66
CA ALA A 70 -9.95 -20.39 7.65
C ALA A 70 -10.86 -21.18 6.71
N SER A 71 -10.32 -21.67 5.59
CA SER A 71 -11.01 -22.66 4.76
C SER A 71 -11.01 -24.05 5.42
N TYR A 72 -10.38 -24.20 6.60
CA TYR A 72 -10.25 -25.48 7.27
C TYR A 72 -10.62 -25.32 8.74
N THR A 73 -11.76 -25.91 9.07
CA THR A 73 -12.33 -25.93 10.42
C THR A 73 -11.51 -26.85 11.31
N ALA A 74 -11.31 -26.47 12.57
CA ALA A 74 -10.77 -27.38 13.58
C ALA A 74 -11.63 -28.66 13.63
N GLY A 75 -11.07 -29.79 13.19
CA GLY A 75 -11.77 -31.07 13.11
C GLY A 75 -11.47 -31.92 11.87
N ASP A 76 -10.86 -31.36 10.83
CA ASP A 76 -10.63 -32.06 9.55
C ASP A 76 -9.29 -32.82 9.42
N ASP A 77 -8.50 -32.96 10.49
CA ASP A 77 -7.38 -33.91 10.49
C ASP A 77 -7.66 -35.05 11.46
N LEU A 78 -8.32 -36.10 10.93
CA LEU A 78 -8.29 -37.42 11.57
C LEU A 78 -8.12 -38.60 10.62
N ASP A 79 -8.15 -38.50 9.29
CA ASP A 79 -7.85 -39.66 8.43
C ASP A 79 -7.56 -39.29 6.96
N GLY A 80 -6.33 -39.55 6.50
CA GLY A 80 -6.05 -39.94 5.12
C GLY A 80 -5.06 -39.09 4.31
N PRO A 81 -4.29 -39.70 3.37
CA PRO A 81 -3.31 -39.00 2.56
C PRO A 81 -4.03 -38.18 1.49
N GLY A 82 -4.06 -36.85 1.64
CA GLY A 82 -4.52 -35.96 0.56
C GLY A 82 -5.13 -34.61 0.91
N ALA A 83 -5.17 -34.17 2.19
CA ALA A 83 -5.79 -32.90 2.56
C ALA A 83 -4.98 -32.10 3.61
N ASP A 84 -3.65 -32.02 3.45
CA ASP A 84 -2.74 -31.33 4.38
C ASP A 84 -2.44 -29.88 3.93
N ASP A 85 -3.19 -28.90 4.42
CA ASP A 85 -2.81 -27.47 4.33
C ASP A 85 -3.21 -26.62 5.56
N SER A 86 -3.33 -27.24 6.75
CA SER A 86 -3.64 -26.53 8.01
C SER A 86 -2.60 -25.45 8.39
N ASN A 87 -1.41 -25.52 7.80
CA ASN A 87 -0.31 -24.56 7.87
C ASN A 87 -0.45 -23.36 6.91
N LYS A 88 -1.59 -23.25 6.20
CA LYS A 88 -1.95 -22.15 5.31
C LYS A 88 -3.22 -21.44 5.77
N ALA A 89 -3.24 -20.10 5.69
CA ALA A 89 -4.42 -19.30 6.00
C ALA A 89 -4.57 -18.08 5.11
N ASP A 90 -5.82 -17.77 4.77
CA ASP A 90 -6.20 -16.50 4.15
C ASP A 90 -6.63 -15.51 5.25
N ILE A 91 -5.87 -14.43 5.36
CA ILE A 91 -6.11 -13.34 6.31
C ILE A 91 -6.77 -12.18 5.58
N THR A 92 -7.94 -11.76 6.07
CA THR A 92 -8.71 -10.66 5.49
C THR A 92 -8.70 -9.44 6.41
N TRP A 93 -8.51 -8.25 5.83
CA TRP A 93 -8.49 -6.98 6.56
C TRP A 93 -9.59 -6.05 6.06
N ASN A 94 -10.30 -5.40 6.98
CA ASN A 94 -11.29 -4.34 6.70
C ASN A 94 -10.73 -2.95 7.03
N ALA A 95 -9.52 -2.65 6.56
CA ALA A 95 -8.89 -1.36 6.83
C ALA A 95 -9.73 -0.20 6.27
N LYS A 96 -10.05 0.74 7.14
CA LYS A 96 -10.65 2.02 6.77
C LYS A 96 -9.52 3.04 6.59
N TRP A 97 -9.49 3.66 5.41
CA TRP A 97 -8.49 4.65 5.07
C TRP A 97 -8.98 6.07 5.37
N PRO A 98 -8.08 7.01 5.70
CA PRO A 98 -8.43 8.43 5.71
C PRO A 98 -8.87 8.83 4.30
N GLY A 99 -9.89 9.69 4.22
CA GLY A 99 -10.23 10.38 2.99
C GLY A 99 -9.38 11.64 2.84
N ALA A 100 -9.44 12.25 1.66
CA ALA A 100 -8.85 13.56 1.44
C ALA A 100 -9.37 14.60 2.45
N THR A 101 -8.51 15.55 2.77
CA THR A 101 -8.70 16.54 3.82
C THR A 101 -8.90 17.93 3.22
N THR A 102 -9.50 18.85 3.98
CA THR A 102 -9.72 20.25 3.54
C THR A 102 -8.65 21.22 4.07
N ALA A 103 -7.70 20.72 4.85
CA ALA A 103 -6.61 21.47 5.44
C ALA A 103 -5.35 20.59 5.42
N VAL A 104 -4.19 21.20 5.62
CA VAL A 104 -2.92 20.46 5.70
C VAL A 104 -3.03 19.34 6.75
N PRO A 105 -2.85 18.07 6.37
CA PRO A 105 -3.02 16.95 7.28
C PRO A 105 -1.88 16.92 8.29
N THR A 106 -2.21 16.49 9.50
CA THR A 106 -1.25 16.20 10.56
C THR A 106 -0.43 14.95 10.23
N ALA A 107 0.72 14.80 10.88
CA ALA A 107 1.53 13.58 10.76
C ALA A 107 0.77 12.31 11.16
N ALA A 108 -0.18 12.42 12.10
CA ALA A 108 -1.04 11.31 12.51
C ALA A 108 -2.01 10.91 11.39
N GLU A 109 -2.62 11.88 10.70
CA GLU A 109 -3.52 11.60 9.57
C GLU A 109 -2.77 10.99 8.37
N ILE A 110 -1.54 11.45 8.11
CA ILE A 110 -0.68 10.85 7.09
C ILE A 110 -0.30 9.41 7.47
N ALA A 111 0.03 9.16 8.74
CA ALA A 111 0.39 7.82 9.22
C ALA A 111 -0.75 6.80 9.03
N GLU A 112 -2.01 7.24 9.03
CA GLU A 112 -3.18 6.38 8.81
C GLU A 112 -3.26 5.77 7.40
N LEU A 113 -2.46 6.23 6.43
CA LEU A 113 -2.28 5.60 5.11
C LEU A 113 -1.45 4.31 5.16
N THR A 114 -0.85 4.00 6.32
CA THR A 114 -0.20 2.73 6.60
C THR A 114 -0.80 2.12 7.86
N LYS A 115 -1.13 0.83 7.80
CA LYS A 115 -1.67 0.08 8.94
C LYS A 115 -0.76 -1.09 9.27
N ASP A 116 -0.33 -1.14 10.52
CA ASP A 116 0.45 -2.25 11.05
C ASP A 116 -0.49 -3.32 11.61
N TYR A 117 -0.33 -4.54 11.12
CA TYR A 117 -1.00 -5.74 11.59
C TYR A 117 0.03 -6.76 12.06
N LYS A 118 -0.42 -7.63 12.96
CA LYS A 118 0.35 -8.75 13.47
C LYS A 118 -0.48 -10.01 13.35
N ILE A 119 0.12 -11.05 12.78
CA ILE A 119 -0.43 -12.39 12.75
C ILE A 119 0.44 -13.28 13.63
N THR A 120 -0.19 -14.04 14.52
CA THR A 120 0.49 -15.11 15.25
C THR A 120 -0.04 -16.47 14.80
N ALA A 121 0.83 -17.24 14.15
CA ALA A 121 0.60 -18.65 13.85
C ALA A 121 1.15 -19.49 15.01
N ALA A 122 0.28 -20.24 15.68
CA ALA A 122 0.65 -21.11 16.79
C ALA A 122 0.49 -22.58 16.37
N GLU A 123 1.58 -23.34 16.41
CA GLU A 123 1.60 -24.76 16.08
C GLU A 123 1.38 -25.61 17.35
N PHE A 124 0.57 -26.65 17.24
CA PHE A 124 0.29 -27.62 18.30
C PHE A 124 0.51 -29.03 17.75
N ASN A 125 1.24 -29.87 18.49
CA ASN A 125 1.44 -31.27 18.07
C ASN A 125 0.24 -32.14 18.49
N SER A 126 -0.08 -33.17 17.70
CA SER A 126 -1.19 -34.11 17.94
C SER A 126 -1.15 -34.82 19.30
N CYS A 127 0.03 -34.95 19.91
CA CYS A 127 0.21 -35.68 21.16
C CYS A 127 -0.06 -34.85 22.42
N GLN A 128 -0.29 -33.53 22.31
CA GLN A 128 -0.57 -32.66 23.45
C GLN A 128 -1.84 -31.83 23.20
N THR A 129 -2.92 -32.19 23.89
CA THR A 129 -4.18 -31.42 23.93
C THR A 129 -4.14 -30.25 24.92
N THR A 130 -2.97 -29.90 25.44
CA THR A 130 -2.79 -28.78 26.37
C THR A 130 -2.77 -27.43 25.65
N ALA A 131 -3.31 -26.39 26.28
CA ALA A 131 -3.49 -25.03 25.74
C ALA A 131 -2.20 -24.25 25.41
N THR A 132 -1.01 -24.85 25.54
CA THR A 132 0.27 -24.18 25.29
C THR A 132 0.82 -24.63 23.93
N ALA A 133 0.97 -23.68 23.00
CA ALA A 133 1.53 -23.95 21.67
C ALA A 133 2.96 -24.49 21.73
N SER A 134 3.27 -25.46 20.87
CA SER A 134 4.61 -26.04 20.70
C SER A 134 5.58 -25.06 20.07
N SER A 135 5.10 -24.21 19.18
CA SER A 135 5.88 -23.16 18.52
C SER A 135 4.98 -21.99 18.13
N LYS A 136 5.57 -20.80 17.97
CA LYS A 136 4.89 -19.60 17.50
C LYS A 136 5.73 -18.90 16.43
N THR A 137 5.05 -18.44 15.39
CA THR A 137 5.59 -17.58 14.35
C THR A 137 4.81 -16.27 14.36
N GLU A 138 5.53 -15.15 14.44
CA GLU A 138 4.95 -13.81 14.39
C GLU A 138 5.29 -13.16 13.05
N ILE A 139 4.26 -12.59 12.41
CA ILE A 139 4.37 -11.97 11.09
C ILE A 139 3.81 -10.56 11.23
N ASP A 140 4.64 -9.56 10.94
CA ASP A 140 4.19 -8.17 10.86
C ASP A 140 3.78 -7.86 9.42
N VAL A 141 2.65 -7.19 9.26
CA VAL A 141 2.12 -6.81 7.95
C VAL A 141 1.84 -5.31 7.95
N LYS A 142 2.52 -4.59 7.05
CA LYS A 142 2.24 -3.20 6.70
C LYS A 142 1.30 -3.18 5.51
N LEU A 143 0.03 -2.94 5.77
CA LEU A 143 -0.93 -2.63 4.73
C LEU A 143 -0.77 -1.16 4.35
N VAL A 144 -0.49 -0.88 3.08
CA VAL A 144 -0.17 0.47 2.61
C VAL A 144 -1.17 0.90 1.55
N LEU A 145 -1.81 2.06 1.73
CA LEU A 145 -2.56 2.72 0.68
C LEU A 145 -1.69 3.82 0.06
N PRO A 146 -1.21 3.69 -1.19
CA PRO A 146 -0.64 4.82 -1.95
C PRO A 146 -1.74 5.86 -2.22
N ASP A 147 -1.63 7.04 -1.63
CA ASP A 147 -2.60 8.12 -1.82
C ASP A 147 -2.00 9.50 -1.53
N VAL A 148 -2.72 10.55 -1.94
CA VAL A 148 -2.47 11.94 -1.58
C VAL A 148 -3.72 12.49 -0.89
N LEU A 149 -3.57 12.93 0.35
CA LEU A 149 -4.66 13.44 1.19
C LEU A 149 -4.92 14.93 0.99
N PHE A 150 -3.91 15.68 0.53
CA PHE A 150 -4.02 17.13 0.39
C PHE A 150 -3.04 17.68 -0.66
N ILE A 151 -3.52 18.70 -1.37
CA ILE A 151 -2.71 19.52 -2.29
C ILE A 151 -2.81 20.96 -1.80
N ASP A 152 -1.70 21.52 -1.34
CA ASP A 152 -1.57 22.93 -1.00
C ASP A 152 -0.91 23.65 -2.17
N ALA A 153 -1.66 24.46 -2.92
CA ALA A 153 -1.17 25.12 -4.12
C ALA A 153 -1.34 26.63 -4.00
N ASP A 154 -0.39 27.38 -4.57
CA ASP A 154 -0.55 28.82 -4.73
C ASP A 154 -1.88 29.13 -5.43
N THR A 155 -2.67 30.05 -4.89
CA THR A 155 -3.98 30.38 -5.46
C THR A 155 -3.87 31.19 -6.75
N SER A 156 -2.76 31.92 -6.93
CA SER A 156 -2.52 32.78 -8.08
C SER A 156 -1.04 32.99 -8.36
N ALA A 157 -0.68 33.15 -9.64
CA ALA A 157 0.68 33.44 -10.07
C ALA A 157 0.68 34.30 -11.35
N CYS A 158 1.82 34.92 -11.68
CA CYS A 158 1.97 35.61 -12.97
C CYS A 158 2.48 34.64 -14.04
N SER A 159 2.15 34.89 -15.30
CA SER A 159 2.79 34.16 -16.40
C SER A 159 4.32 34.32 -16.33
N GLY A 160 5.04 33.20 -16.42
CA GLY A 160 6.51 33.16 -16.35
C GLY A 160 7.09 33.32 -14.94
N SER A 161 6.27 33.49 -13.89
CA SER A 161 6.76 33.46 -12.51
C SER A 161 6.90 32.03 -11.99
N THR A 162 7.42 31.88 -10.78
CA THR A 162 7.40 30.60 -10.07
C THR A 162 6.13 30.49 -9.25
N ALA A 163 5.54 29.30 -9.21
CA ALA A 163 4.50 28.92 -8.25
C ALA A 163 4.83 27.55 -7.64
N THR A 164 4.30 27.28 -6.46
CA THR A 164 4.56 26.05 -5.70
C THR A 164 3.28 25.28 -5.43
N ILE A 165 3.39 23.95 -5.53
CA ILE A 165 2.37 22.99 -5.15
C ILE A 165 3.00 22.01 -4.16
N THR A 166 2.50 21.96 -2.94
CA THR A 166 2.93 21.01 -1.91
C THR A 166 1.91 19.87 -1.82
N LEU A 167 2.42 18.65 -1.84
CA LEU A 167 1.63 17.42 -1.73
C LEU A 167 1.83 16.79 -0.35
N TYR A 168 0.74 16.25 0.20
CA TYR A 168 0.75 15.48 1.45
C TYR A 168 0.07 14.13 1.22
N GLY A 169 0.79 13.03 1.45
CA GLY A 169 0.31 11.69 1.13
C GLY A 169 1.18 10.59 1.73
N THR A 170 1.08 9.39 1.16
CA THR A 170 1.76 8.21 1.68
C THR A 170 3.28 8.40 1.65
N PRO A 171 3.99 8.25 2.79
CA PRO A 171 5.44 8.41 2.82
C PRO A 171 6.17 7.57 1.77
N ASN A 172 7.20 8.15 1.16
CA ASN A 172 8.02 7.53 0.11
C ASN A 172 7.25 7.12 -1.16
N ALA A 173 6.01 7.59 -1.36
CA ALA A 173 5.27 7.32 -2.58
C ALA A 173 5.76 8.19 -3.74
N VAL A 174 5.75 7.64 -4.94
CA VAL A 174 5.96 8.36 -6.19
C VAL A 174 4.60 8.83 -6.69
N VAL A 175 4.44 10.15 -6.79
CA VAL A 175 3.24 10.80 -7.33
C VAL A 175 3.51 11.18 -8.78
N ASN A 176 2.78 10.57 -9.71
CA ASN A 176 2.81 10.92 -11.13
C ASN A 176 1.71 11.94 -11.41
N TYR A 177 2.02 12.99 -12.17
CA TYR A 177 1.09 14.09 -12.42
C TYR A 177 1.22 14.66 -13.84
N THR A 178 0.22 15.44 -14.22
CA THR A 178 0.20 16.24 -15.46
C THR A 178 -0.10 17.70 -15.13
N ILE A 179 0.39 18.61 -15.98
CA ILE A 179 0.22 20.05 -15.82
C ILE A 179 -0.26 20.62 -17.15
N THR A 180 -1.34 21.39 -17.14
CA THR A 180 -1.81 22.18 -18.29
C THR A 180 -1.51 23.65 -18.06
N ASN A 181 -1.13 24.39 -19.11
CA ASN A 181 -0.78 25.82 -19.06
C ASN A 181 0.36 26.17 -18.09
N GLY A 182 1.25 25.22 -17.80
CA GLY A 182 2.45 25.41 -17.00
C GLY A 182 3.46 24.30 -17.25
N THR A 183 4.69 24.48 -16.77
CA THR A 183 5.76 23.49 -16.88
C THR A 183 6.36 23.18 -15.51
N ALA A 184 6.77 21.93 -15.33
CA ALA A 184 7.62 21.48 -14.23
C ALA A 184 8.84 20.76 -14.81
N ALA A 185 9.91 20.63 -14.02
CA ALA A 185 11.12 19.93 -14.45
C ALA A 185 10.87 18.43 -14.74
N THR A 186 9.94 17.82 -14.00
CA THR A 186 9.57 16.40 -14.10
C THR A 186 8.05 16.24 -14.12
N ALA A 187 7.58 15.06 -14.56
CA ALA A 187 6.16 14.66 -14.51
C ALA A 187 5.83 13.78 -13.28
N PHE A 188 6.74 13.74 -12.31
CA PHE A 188 6.58 12.98 -11.07
C PHE A 188 7.41 13.59 -9.95
N VAL A 189 7.02 13.31 -8.71
CA VAL A 189 7.77 13.65 -7.50
C VAL A 189 7.68 12.51 -6.49
N THR A 190 8.70 12.34 -5.64
CA THR A 190 8.67 11.37 -4.53
C THR A 190 8.39 12.11 -3.23
N LEU A 191 7.36 11.68 -2.50
CA LEU A 191 7.07 12.15 -1.14
C LEU A 191 8.20 11.72 -0.21
N ASP A 192 8.60 12.60 0.71
CA ASP A 192 9.61 12.27 1.71
C ASP A 192 9.08 11.27 2.76
N SER A 193 9.92 10.97 3.77
CA SER A 193 9.55 10.04 4.84
C SER A 193 8.45 10.58 5.76
N ALA A 194 8.14 11.88 5.71
CA ALA A 194 7.01 12.51 6.39
C ALA A 194 5.75 12.58 5.49
N GLY A 195 5.84 12.15 4.23
CA GLY A 195 4.74 12.20 3.28
C GLY A 195 4.59 13.54 2.56
N LYS A 196 5.62 14.41 2.54
CA LYS A 196 5.58 15.73 1.91
C LYS A 196 6.43 15.79 0.64
N ALA A 197 5.99 16.53 -0.37
CA ALA A 197 6.87 17.00 -1.44
C ALA A 197 6.41 18.34 -2.02
N ASP A 198 7.36 19.13 -2.51
CA ASP A 198 7.09 20.38 -3.23
C ASP A 198 7.35 20.19 -4.73
N VAL A 199 6.39 20.63 -5.53
CA VAL A 199 6.48 20.71 -6.98
C VAL A 199 6.51 22.18 -7.37
N THR A 200 7.65 22.61 -7.90
CA THR A 200 7.80 23.96 -8.46
C THR A 200 7.35 23.96 -9.91
N ILE A 201 6.49 24.91 -10.25
CA ILE A 201 5.99 25.08 -11.61
C ILE A 201 6.22 26.51 -12.11
N THR A 202 6.25 26.65 -13.43
CA THR A 202 6.23 27.94 -14.12
C THR A 202 4.95 28.04 -14.96
N PRO A 203 4.00 28.93 -14.62
CA PRO A 203 2.82 29.17 -15.43
C PRO A 203 3.17 29.73 -16.81
N THR A 204 2.41 29.34 -17.83
CA THR A 204 2.51 29.91 -19.18
C THR A 204 1.37 30.89 -19.44
N ALA A 205 1.47 31.71 -20.50
CA ALA A 205 0.45 32.72 -20.84
C ALA A 205 -0.89 32.12 -21.35
N GLY A 206 -1.10 30.81 -21.23
CA GLY A 206 -2.23 30.06 -21.80
C GLY A 206 -3.49 30.01 -20.93
N GLY A 207 -3.53 30.72 -19.80
CA GLY A 207 -4.64 30.71 -18.85
C GLY A 207 -4.28 30.01 -17.53
N ASN A 208 -5.29 29.67 -16.73
CA ASN A 208 -5.08 29.03 -15.42
C ASN A 208 -4.30 27.72 -15.57
N VAL A 209 -3.40 27.46 -14.61
CA VAL A 209 -2.70 26.18 -14.52
C VAL A 209 -3.62 25.17 -13.87
N THR A 210 -3.67 23.95 -14.41
CA THR A 210 -4.29 22.82 -13.75
C THR A 210 -3.23 21.75 -13.52
N PHE A 211 -3.02 21.38 -12.27
CA PHE A 211 -2.22 20.25 -11.85
C PHE A 211 -3.15 19.06 -11.60
N THR A 212 -2.86 17.90 -12.17
CA THR A 212 -3.68 16.69 -12.02
C THR A 212 -2.81 15.50 -11.66
N ILE A 213 -3.08 14.83 -10.54
CA ILE A 213 -2.44 13.58 -10.16
C ILE A 213 -3.02 12.44 -11.00
N SER A 214 -2.14 11.69 -11.65
CA SER A 214 -2.49 10.54 -12.50
C SER A 214 -2.41 9.21 -11.75
N SER A 215 -1.41 9.06 -10.88
CA SER A 215 -1.28 7.89 -10.01
C SER A 215 -0.35 8.15 -8.83
N VAL A 216 -0.56 7.40 -7.75
CA VAL A 216 0.35 7.32 -6.61
C VAL A 216 0.86 5.90 -6.49
N VAL A 217 2.17 5.73 -6.34
CA VAL A 217 2.85 4.44 -6.39
C VAL A 217 3.77 4.27 -5.20
N ASN A 218 3.68 3.15 -4.48
CA ASN A 218 4.70 2.72 -3.53
C ASN A 218 5.33 1.41 -4.00
N THR A 219 6.65 1.30 -3.86
CA THR A 219 7.39 0.06 -4.13
C THR A 219 8.11 -0.38 -2.87
N PHE A 220 7.92 -1.64 -2.50
CA PHE A 220 8.51 -2.24 -1.32
C PHE A 220 9.27 -3.50 -1.70
N THR A 221 10.31 -3.83 -0.95
CA THR A 221 10.98 -5.12 -1.05
C THR A 221 10.47 -6.01 0.06
N GLN A 222 9.91 -7.17 -0.31
CA GLN A 222 9.46 -8.15 0.65
C GLN A 222 10.66 -8.81 1.34
N PRO A 223 10.53 -9.18 2.62
CA PRO A 223 11.59 -9.87 3.34
C PRO A 223 11.88 -11.25 2.73
N ALA A 224 13.05 -11.81 3.06
CA ALA A 224 13.42 -13.17 2.68
C ALA A 224 12.45 -14.19 3.31
N PRO A 225 12.05 -15.26 2.61
CA PRO A 225 12.72 -15.83 1.44
C PRO A 225 12.28 -15.23 0.10
N LEU A 226 11.21 -14.41 0.06
CA LEU A 226 10.73 -13.83 -1.20
C LEU A 226 11.80 -12.92 -1.82
N GLY A 227 12.25 -11.91 -1.07
CA GLY A 227 13.21 -10.91 -1.56
C GLY A 227 12.73 -10.13 -2.80
N THR A 228 11.45 -10.25 -3.17
CA THR A 228 10.87 -9.67 -4.38
C THR A 228 10.40 -8.25 -4.12
N SER A 229 10.53 -7.40 -5.14
CA SER A 229 9.90 -6.08 -5.10
C SER A 229 8.44 -6.17 -5.50
N VAL A 230 7.57 -5.55 -4.71
CA VAL A 230 6.14 -5.40 -4.94
C VAL A 230 5.81 -3.93 -5.14
N THR A 231 4.90 -3.63 -6.07
CA THR A 231 4.50 -2.27 -6.39
C THR A 231 2.99 -2.13 -6.27
N TYR A 232 2.54 -1.17 -5.48
CA TYR A 232 1.13 -0.82 -5.30
C TYR A 232 0.85 0.49 -6.01
N THR A 233 -0.19 0.52 -6.82
CA THR A 233 -0.55 1.70 -7.63
C THR A 233 -2.00 2.04 -7.40
N ASN A 234 -2.24 3.27 -6.95
CA ASN A 234 -3.57 3.85 -6.89
C ASN A 234 -3.76 4.80 -8.07
N SER A 235 -4.69 4.44 -8.97
CA SER A 235 -5.09 5.28 -10.12
C SER A 235 -6.50 5.86 -9.97
N THR A 236 -7.19 5.53 -8.89
CA THR A 236 -8.58 5.95 -8.62
C THR A 236 -8.63 7.02 -7.53
N ILE A 237 -7.75 8.00 -7.62
CA ILE A 237 -7.67 9.10 -6.65
C ILE A 237 -8.95 9.94 -6.77
N ILE A 238 -9.70 10.06 -5.67
CA ILE A 238 -11.01 10.72 -5.65
C ILE A 238 -10.89 12.24 -5.44
N SER A 239 -11.77 13.02 -6.10
CA SER A 239 -12.17 14.45 -6.01
C SER A 239 -11.17 15.58 -5.67
N PHE A 240 -9.97 15.29 -5.18
CA PHE A 240 -8.90 16.23 -4.78
C PHE A 240 -7.62 16.00 -5.58
N ALA A 241 -7.67 15.17 -6.63
CA ALA A 241 -6.54 14.90 -7.50
C ALA A 241 -6.14 16.12 -8.36
N THR A 242 -6.87 17.24 -8.28
CA THR A 242 -6.60 18.43 -9.09
C THR A 242 -6.45 19.69 -8.25
N ALA A 243 -5.47 20.51 -8.60
CA ALA A 243 -5.32 21.88 -8.11
C ALA A 243 -5.31 22.86 -9.28
N THR A 244 -5.85 24.06 -9.06
CA THR A 244 -5.89 25.13 -10.07
C THR A 244 -5.23 26.38 -9.53
N ILE A 245 -4.32 26.94 -10.32
CA ILE A 245 -3.63 28.20 -10.01
C ILE A 245 -4.09 29.24 -11.01
N THR A 246 -4.64 30.35 -10.52
CA THR A 246 -5.13 31.42 -11.40
C THR A 246 -3.97 32.22 -11.94
N VAL A 247 -3.89 32.37 -13.27
CA VAL A 247 -2.75 33.06 -13.89
C VAL A 247 -3.13 34.49 -14.27
N GLY A 248 -2.46 35.45 -13.66
CA GLY A 248 -2.54 36.87 -14.00
C GLY A 248 -1.53 37.27 -15.08
N ALA A 249 -1.84 38.36 -15.78
CA ALA A 249 -0.88 39.01 -16.66
C ALA A 249 0.29 39.56 -15.83
N SER A 250 1.51 39.44 -16.36
CA SER A 250 2.68 40.05 -15.73
C SER A 250 2.52 41.59 -15.71
N PRO A 251 2.88 42.28 -14.62
CA PRO A 251 2.80 43.74 -14.57
C PRO A 251 3.68 44.34 -15.66
N VAL A 252 3.11 45.21 -16.50
CA VAL A 252 3.88 45.98 -17.49
C VAL A 252 4.02 47.40 -16.94
N ILE A 253 5.25 47.81 -16.60
CA ILE A 253 5.51 49.23 -16.33
C ILE A 253 5.42 49.95 -17.67
N SER A 254 4.46 50.86 -17.82
CA SER A 254 4.38 51.70 -19.02
C SER A 254 5.64 52.55 -19.15
N PRO A 255 6.15 52.80 -20.38
CA PRO A 255 7.23 53.75 -20.60
C PRO A 255 6.84 55.11 -20.02
N ILE A 256 7.75 55.76 -19.29
CA ILE A 256 7.59 57.17 -18.92
C ILE A 256 7.72 57.97 -20.21
N THR A 257 6.61 58.56 -20.67
CA THR A 257 6.62 59.54 -21.76
C THR A 257 7.00 60.90 -21.20
N PHE A 258 8.12 61.47 -21.65
CA PHE A 258 8.49 62.87 -21.41
C PHE A 258 7.84 63.78 -22.44
#